data_AF-W1XXU8-F1
#
_entry.id   AF-W1XXU8-F1
#
_cell.length_a   1.000
_cell.length_b   1.000
_cell.length_c   1.000
_cell.angle_alpha   90.00
_cell.angle_beta   90.00
_cell.angle_gamma   90.00
#
_symmetry.space_group_name_H-M   'P 1'
#
loop_
_entity.id
_entity.type
_entity.pdbx_description
1 polymer ?
#
loop_
_entity_poly.entity_id
_entity_poly.type
_entity_poly.pdbx_seq_one_letter_code
_entity_poly.pdbx_strand_id
1 'polypeptide(L)'
;TMNLGVKTSDVETVFTQGSFKSTDKQTDFAIDGRGFFVARNANGQQVYTRDGNFKVNQQGYLITNDGCEVMGNNNTTGATEPIYV
;
A
#
# COMPACT_ATOMS: atom_id res chain seq x y z
N THR A 1 -41.58 31.55 -1.74
CA THR A 1 -41.33 30.11 -1.58
C THR A 1 -39.96 29.93 -0.95
N MET A 2 -39.83 29.23 0.17
CA MET A 2 -38.52 29.01 0.82
C MET A 2 -37.84 27.79 0.20
N ASN A 3 -36.59 27.94 -0.25
CA ASN A 3 -35.77 26.86 -0.78
C ASN A 3 -34.73 26.47 0.28
N LEU A 4 -34.67 25.20 0.69
CA LEU A 4 -33.87 24.74 1.84
C LEU A 4 -32.39 24.46 1.51
N GLY A 5 -31.92 24.79 0.30
CA GLY A 5 -30.55 24.55 -0.14
C GLY A 5 -30.19 23.06 -0.22
N VAL A 6 -28.92 22.77 -0.50
CA VAL A 6 -28.38 21.40 -0.50
C VAL A 6 -27.09 21.35 0.32
N LYS A 7 -26.82 20.21 0.97
CA LYS A 7 -25.57 19.92 1.67
C LYS A 7 -25.01 18.58 1.22
N THR A 8 -23.69 18.49 1.09
CA THR A 8 -23.01 17.21 0.88
C THR A 8 -23.18 16.34 2.12
N SER A 9 -23.50 15.06 1.94
CA SER A 9 -23.68 14.11 3.04
C SER A 9 -22.34 13.51 3.45
N ASP A 10 -21.71 12.75 2.55
CA ASP A 10 -20.43 12.09 2.81
C ASP A 10 -19.63 11.90 1.50
N VAL A 11 -18.34 11.61 1.61
CA VAL A 11 -17.45 11.25 0.50
C VAL A 11 -16.92 9.85 0.77
N GLU A 12 -17.39 8.88 0.00
CA GLU A 12 -16.96 7.49 0.11
C GLU A 12 -15.97 7.10 -0.99
N THR A 13 -14.93 6.35 -0.62
CA THR A 13 -14.02 5.72 -1.57
C THR A 13 -14.53 4.33 -1.94
N VAL A 14 -14.74 4.09 -3.24
CA VAL A 14 -15.17 2.79 -3.75
C VAL A 14 -13.95 1.92 -4.07
N PHE A 15 -13.77 0.83 -3.30
CA PHE A 15 -12.66 -0.11 -3.45
C PHE A 15 -13.03 -1.36 -4.28
N THR A 16 -13.46 -1.16 -5.53
CA THR A 16 -13.69 -2.28 -6.46
C THR A 16 -12.36 -2.86 -6.95
N GLN A 17 -12.33 -4.17 -7.20
CA GLN A 17 -11.15 -4.85 -7.73
C GLN A 17 -10.93 -4.46 -9.19
N GLY A 18 -9.72 -3.99 -9.52
CA GLY A 18 -9.30 -3.73 -10.89
C GLY A 18 -8.80 -4.99 -11.61
N SER A 19 -8.65 -4.92 -12.94
CA SER A 19 -8.07 -6.01 -13.72
C SER A 19 -6.57 -6.14 -13.48
N PHE A 20 -6.07 -7.38 -13.43
CA PHE A 20 -4.64 -7.65 -13.32
C PHE A 20 -3.96 -7.61 -14.69
N LYS A 21 -2.74 -7.08 -14.70
CA LYS A 21 -1.81 -7.17 -15.83
C LYS A 21 -0.49 -7.70 -15.29
N SER A 22 -0.06 -8.85 -15.80
CA SER A 22 1.24 -9.43 -15.45
C SER A 22 2.37 -8.50 -15.92
N THR A 23 3.44 -8.48 -15.12
CA THR A 23 4.69 -7.78 -15.44
C THR A 23 5.85 -8.77 -15.34
N ASP A 24 7.00 -8.41 -15.91
CA ASP A 24 8.21 -9.24 -15.86
C ASP A 24 9.06 -8.97 -14.60
N LYS A 25 8.58 -8.12 -13.68
CA LYS A 25 9.33 -7.72 -12.49
C LYS A 25 8.91 -8.55 -11.29
N GLN A 26 9.86 -9.28 -10.71
CA GLN A 26 9.62 -10.15 -9.56
C GLN A 26 9.14 -9.41 -8.30
N THR A 27 9.39 -8.10 -8.21
CA THR A 27 8.97 -7.26 -7.08
C THR A 27 7.65 -6.53 -7.31
N ASP A 28 6.96 -6.80 -8.43
CA ASP A 28 5.61 -6.29 -8.65
C ASP A 28 4.59 -7.26 -8.06
N PHE A 29 3.75 -6.75 -7.18
CA PHE A 29 2.68 -7.53 -6.56
C PHE A 29 1.35 -6.86 -6.76
N ALA A 30 0.31 -7.67 -6.89
CA ALA A 30 -1.06 -7.23 -6.83
C ALA A 30 -1.81 -8.08 -5.81
N ILE A 31 -2.74 -7.46 -5.10
CA ILE A 31 -3.58 -8.19 -4.15
C ILE A 31 -4.89 -8.51 -4.85
N ASP A 32 -5.27 -9.78 -4.78
CA ASP A 32 -6.60 -10.25 -5.17
C ASP A 32 -7.55 -10.18 -3.97
N GLY A 33 -8.50 -9.25 -4.03
CA GLY A 33 -9.49 -9.01 -3.00
C GLY A 33 -9.12 -7.89 -2.02
N ARG A 34 -9.68 -7.97 -0.81
CA ARG A 34 -9.59 -6.89 0.20
C ARG A 34 -8.24 -6.90 0.91
N GLY A 35 -7.65 -5.72 1.12
CA GLY A 35 -6.42 -5.56 1.89
C GLY A 35 -5.61 -4.35 1.46
N PHE A 36 -4.46 -4.14 2.09
CA PHE A 36 -3.45 -3.16 1.69
C PHE A 36 -2.08 -3.71 2.03
N PHE A 37 -1.07 -3.32 1.27
CA PHE A 37 0.31 -3.45 1.70
C PHE A 37 0.58 -2.43 2.80
N VAL A 38 1.42 -2.83 3.75
CA VAL A 38 1.88 -1.97 4.83
C VAL A 38 3.28 -1.47 4.48
N ALA A 39 3.50 -0.17 4.63
CA ALA A 39 4.82 0.42 4.49
C ALA A 39 5.12 1.38 5.65
N ARG A 40 6.39 1.74 5.83
CA ARG A 40 6.86 2.71 6.81
C ARG A 40 7.49 3.90 6.11
N ASN A 41 6.97 5.10 6.38
CA ASN A 41 7.54 6.32 5.81
C ASN A 41 8.83 6.74 6.54
N ALA A 42 9.51 7.76 6.02
CA ALA A 42 10.75 8.28 6.60
C ALA A 42 10.61 8.78 8.06
N ASN A 43 9.39 9.12 8.49
CA ASN A 43 9.10 9.54 9.86
C ASN A 43 8.82 8.35 10.80
N GLY A 44 8.96 7.11 10.32
CA GLY A 44 8.68 5.89 11.06
C GLY A 44 7.19 5.54 11.18
N GLN A 45 6.31 6.28 10.51
CA GLN A 45 4.86 6.04 10.57
C GLN A 45 4.43 4.97 9.58
N GLN A 46 3.46 4.16 10.00
CA GLN A 46 2.84 3.15 9.15
C GLN A 46 1.87 3.79 8.16
N VAL A 47 2.01 3.44 6.89
CA VAL A 47 1.15 3.85 5.78
C VAL A 47 0.65 2.62 5.02
N TYR A 48 -0.42 2.80 4.25
CA TYR A 48 -1.10 1.72 3.53
C TYR A 48 -1.21 2.04 2.05
N THR A 49 -0.95 1.06 1.19
CA THR A 49 -1.04 1.23 -0.26
C THR A 49 -1.58 -0.02 -0.95
N ARG A 50 -2.23 0.18 -2.11
CA ARG A 50 -2.54 -0.90 -3.07
C ARG A 50 -1.56 -0.94 -4.23
N ASP A 51 -0.71 0.08 -4.36
CA ASP A 51 0.38 0.08 -5.33
C ASP A 51 1.46 -0.91 -4.86
N GLY A 52 1.59 -2.01 -5.60
CA GLY A 52 2.61 -3.02 -5.37
C GLY A 52 3.79 -2.94 -6.34
N ASN A 53 4.02 -1.80 -7.00
CA ASN A 53 5.21 -1.57 -7.81
C ASN A 53 6.43 -1.27 -6.90
N PHE A 54 6.95 -2.29 -6.25
CA PHE A 54 8.06 -2.13 -5.31
C PHE A 54 9.42 -2.20 -6.00
N LYS A 55 10.44 -1.61 -5.36
CA LYS A 55 11.84 -1.59 -5.79
C LYS A 55 12.75 -2.03 -4.65
N VAL A 56 13.94 -2.52 -4.97
CA VAL A 56 14.97 -2.77 -3.95
C VAL A 56 15.89 -1.56 -3.90
N ASN A 57 16.09 -0.99 -2.71
CA ASN A 57 17.01 0.14 -2.52
C ASN A 57 18.47 -0.34 -2.39
N GLN A 58 19.41 0.60 -2.28
CA GLN A 58 20.84 0.28 -2.16
C GLN A 58 21.20 -0.51 -0.88
N GLN A 59 20.33 -0.52 0.12
CA GLN A 59 20.49 -1.24 1.37
C GLN A 59 19.89 -2.65 1.33
N GLY A 60 19.28 -3.07 0.21
CA GLY A 60 18.66 -4.38 0.05
C GLY A 60 17.20 -4.46 0.54
N TYR A 61 16.58 -3.34 0.92
CA TYR A 61 15.20 -3.34 1.38
C TYR A 61 14.22 -3.09 0.25
N LEU A 62 13.07 -3.75 0.34
CA LEU A 62 11.92 -3.50 -0.53
C LEU A 62 11.27 -2.15 -0.15
N ILE A 63 11.11 -1.27 -1.13
CA ILE A 63 10.55 0.07 -0.96
C ILE A 63 9.46 0.38 -1.99
N THR A 64 8.56 1.29 -1.66
CA THR A 64 7.59 1.90 -2.59
C THR A 64 8.28 2.92 -3.51
N ASN A 65 7.56 3.38 -4.54
CA ASN A 65 8.03 4.47 -5.39
C ASN A 65 8.28 5.78 -4.63
N ASP A 66 7.57 5.99 -3.52
CA ASP A 66 7.75 7.14 -2.63
C ASP A 66 8.87 6.94 -1.60
N GLY A 67 9.62 5.83 -1.67
CA GLY A 67 10.74 5.53 -0.77
C GLY A 67 10.33 4.99 0.61
N CYS A 68 9.06 4.60 0.79
CA CYS A 68 8.62 3.98 2.05
C CYS A 68 9.05 2.51 2.09
N GLU A 69 9.53 2.04 3.23
CA GLU A 69 9.96 0.64 3.43
C GLU A 69 8.74 -0.27 3.52
N VAL A 70 8.68 -1.32 2.69
CA VAL A 70 7.59 -2.30 2.75
C VAL A 70 7.78 -3.18 3.97
N MET A 71 6.73 -3.34 4.77
CA MET A 71 6.77 -4.08 6.03
C MET A 71 6.30 -5.52 5.84
N GLY A 72 6.95 -6.45 6.52
CA GLY A 72 6.58 -7.87 6.57
C GLY A 72 6.61 -8.40 8.00
N ASN A 73 6.06 -9.59 8.20
CA ASN A 73 6.16 -10.30 9.47
C ASN A 73 7.27 -11.34 9.38
N ASN A 74 8.22 -11.27 10.31
CA ASN A 74 9.27 -12.26 10.42
C ASN A 74 8.72 -13.53 11.08
N ASN A 75 8.77 -14.65 10.35
CA ASN A 75 8.22 -15.93 10.82
C ASN A 75 8.98 -16.55 12.01
N THR A 76 10.21 -16.10 12.26
CA THR A 76 11.06 -16.60 13.35
C THR A 76 10.85 -15.77 14.63
N THR A 77 10.79 -14.44 14.50
CA THR A 77 10.70 -13.53 15.67
C THR A 77 9.28 -13.07 15.96
N GLY A 78 8.36 -13.16 14.99
CA GLY A 78 7.02 -12.59 15.05
C GLY A 78 6.98 -11.06 14.93
N ALA A 79 8.13 -10.41 14.73
CA ALA A 79 8.21 -8.96 14.61
C ALA A 79 7.74 -8.47 13.23
N THR A 80 7.11 -7.29 13.20
CA THR A 80 6.83 -6.57 11.96
C THR A 80 8.00 -5.64 11.65
N GLU A 81 8.71 -5.89 10.55
CA GLU A 81 9.94 -5.20 10.17
C GLU A 81 10.05 -5.00 8.65
N PRO A 82 10.94 -4.11 8.16
CA PRO A 82 11.15 -3.94 6.73
C PRO A 82 11.56 -5.24 6.04
N ILE A 83 11.03 -5.49 4.85
CA ILE A 83 11.37 -6.67 4.06
C ILE A 83 12.74 -6.47 3.42
N TYR A 84 13.69 -7.32 3.80
CA TYR A 84 14.99 -7.46 3.15
C TYR A 84 14.91 -8.50 2.03
N VAL A 85 15.49 -8.21 0.88
CA VAL A 85 15.46 -9.03 -0.35
C VAL A 85 16.82 -9.63 -0.64
#